data_AF-A0AAD8JRW4-F1
#
_entry.id   AF-A0AAD8JRW4-F1
#
_cell.length_a   1.000
_cell.length_b   1.000
_cell.length_c   1.000
_cell.angle_alpha   90.00
_cell.angle_beta   90.00
_cell.angle_gamma   90.00
#
_symmetry.space_group_name_H-M   'P 1'
#
loop_
_entity.id
_entity.type
_entity.pdbx_description
1 polymer ?
#
loop_
_entity_poly.entity_id
_entity_poly.type
_entity_poly.pdbx_seq_one_letter_code
_entity_poly.pdbx_strand_id
1 'polypeptide(L)'
;MAAATTTTTFSTLSPATTSTKASSSLKTLSFNVLFKTTFKSLKARSINAPSASALAARMVSAPAITRPNLLDFETSVFNKEKINLAGHDEYIVRGGRDLFHLLPDAFKGIKQIGVIGWGSQGPAQAQNLRDSLAEANSDIVVKIGLRKGSSSFNEARAAGFTEETGTLGDIYETISGSDLVLLLISDSAQADNYEKIFSHMKPNSILGLSHGFLLGHLQSAGLDFPKNISVVAVCPKGMGPSVRRLYVQGKEVNGAGINASFAVHQDVDGRATDVALGWSVALGSPFTFATTLEQEYRSDIFGERGILLGAVHGIVESLFRRYTESGMSEELAYKNTVECITGIISRTISTQGMKAVYESLSEEGKKEFLTAYSASFYPCMDILYECYEDVASGNEIRSVVLAGRRFYEKEGLPAFPMGKIDQTRMWKVGERVRAVRPAGDLGPLYPFTAGVYVALMMAQIEVLRKKGHSYSEIINESLIESVDSLNPFMHARGVSFMVDNCSTTARLGSRKWAPRFDYILTQQALVAVDNGAPLNQDLISNFFEDPVHEAVKVCAELRPTVDISVPADADFVRPELRQSSN
;
A
#
# COMPACT_ATOMS: atom_id res chain seq x y z
N MET A 1 25.13 49.40 -13.72
CA MET A 1 25.49 50.72 -13.16
C MET A 1 24.30 51.27 -12.37
N ALA A 2 24.54 51.60 -11.10
CA ALA A 2 23.79 52.41 -10.11
C ALA A 2 22.24 52.26 -10.05
N ALA A 3 21.58 51.75 -8.99
CA ALA A 3 21.64 51.99 -7.53
C ALA A 3 21.19 53.40 -7.10
N ALA A 4 20.10 53.46 -6.33
CA ALA A 4 19.81 54.57 -5.41
C ALA A 4 18.99 54.06 -4.20
N THR A 5 19.72 53.87 -3.11
CA THR A 5 19.29 53.71 -1.71
C THR A 5 18.88 55.05 -1.10
N THR A 6 17.94 55.03 -0.14
CA THR A 6 17.84 56.09 0.88
C THR A 6 17.60 55.46 2.26
N THR A 7 18.55 55.72 3.16
CA THR A 7 18.53 55.49 4.60
C THR A 7 18.41 56.86 5.28
N THR A 8 17.75 56.92 6.43
CA THR A 8 17.99 58.00 7.40
C THR A 8 17.78 57.50 8.82
N THR A 9 18.76 57.84 9.66
CA THR A 9 18.95 57.38 11.05
C THR A 9 18.47 58.41 12.08
N PHE A 10 18.25 57.86 13.28
CA PHE A 10 17.80 58.43 14.56
C PHE A 10 18.45 59.74 15.06
N SER A 11 17.69 60.47 15.89
CA SER A 11 18.22 61.13 17.09
C SER A 11 17.24 61.02 18.27
N THR A 12 17.82 60.85 19.46
CA THR A 12 17.23 60.62 20.77
C THR A 12 16.95 61.92 21.51
N LEU A 13 15.91 61.95 22.35
CA LEU A 13 15.86 62.69 23.63
C LEU A 13 14.60 62.29 24.44
N SER A 14 14.81 62.05 25.73
CA SER A 14 13.83 61.93 26.84
C SER A 14 14.45 62.71 28.03
N PRO A 15 13.79 62.95 29.18
CA PRO A 15 12.42 62.60 29.61
C PRO A 15 11.65 63.77 30.29
N ALA A 16 10.33 63.62 30.48
CA ALA A 16 9.63 64.18 31.65
C ALA A 16 8.37 63.37 31.98
N THR A 17 8.26 63.07 33.26
CA THR A 17 7.33 62.21 34.00
C THR A 17 5.97 62.84 34.29
N THR A 18 4.90 62.03 34.34
CA THR A 18 3.91 62.06 35.45
C THR A 18 3.07 60.77 35.55
N SER A 19 3.29 60.09 36.67
CA SER A 19 2.45 59.19 37.50
C SER A 19 1.23 58.43 36.96
N THR A 20 1.34 57.10 37.05
CA THR A 20 0.25 56.13 37.21
C THR A 20 0.33 55.47 38.60
N LYS A 21 -0.81 55.30 39.29
CA LYS A 21 -0.98 54.33 40.39
C LYS A 21 -2.41 53.80 40.36
N ALA A 22 -2.57 52.51 40.07
CA ALA A 22 -3.76 51.74 40.42
C ALA A 22 -3.30 50.34 40.85
N SER A 23 -3.49 50.05 42.14
CA SER A 23 -3.28 48.74 42.75
C SER A 23 -4.63 48.05 42.92
N SER A 24 -4.75 46.78 42.54
CA SER A 24 -5.87 45.94 42.98
C SER A 24 -5.38 44.56 43.41
N SER A 25 -5.73 44.24 44.65
CA SER A 25 -5.45 43.01 45.38
C SER A 25 -6.30 41.84 44.88
N LEU A 26 -5.70 40.67 44.68
CA LEU A 26 -6.44 39.41 44.58
C LEU A 26 -6.47 38.74 45.96
N LYS A 27 -7.68 38.65 46.50
CA LYS A 27 -8.03 38.01 47.77
C LYS A 27 -8.18 36.50 47.57
N THR A 28 -7.58 35.75 48.47
CA THR A 28 -7.83 34.34 48.75
C THR A 28 -9.30 34.13 49.16
N LEU A 29 -10.00 33.23 48.48
CA LEU A 29 -11.30 32.72 48.91
C LEU A 29 -11.15 31.31 49.48
N SER A 30 -11.38 31.20 50.78
CA SER A 30 -11.57 29.95 51.51
C SER A 30 -13.07 29.66 51.63
N PHE A 31 -13.48 28.47 51.22
CA PHE A 31 -14.79 27.90 51.53
C PHE A 31 -14.61 26.48 52.06
N ASN A 32 -14.97 26.29 53.34
CA ASN A 32 -15.06 25.01 54.01
C ASN A 32 -16.46 24.42 53.79
N VAL A 33 -16.57 23.20 53.25
CA VAL A 33 -17.68 22.28 53.59
C VAL A 33 -17.17 20.83 53.66
N LEU A 34 -17.27 20.32 54.89
CA LEU A 34 -17.29 18.97 55.44
C LEU A 34 -17.56 17.78 54.48
N PHE A 35 -16.68 16.77 54.50
CA PHE A 35 -17.07 15.36 54.33
C PHE A 35 -16.34 14.44 55.32
N LYS A 36 -17.12 13.55 55.94
CA LYS A 36 -16.81 12.71 57.10
C LYS A 36 -15.66 11.71 56.83
N THR A 37 -14.65 11.70 57.71
CA THR A 37 -13.69 10.61 57.85
C THR A 37 -14.24 9.54 58.78
N THR A 38 -14.29 8.29 58.31
CA THR A 38 -14.49 7.11 59.17
C THR A 38 -13.22 6.28 59.09
N PHE A 39 -12.35 6.41 60.09
CA PHE A 39 -11.19 5.54 60.26
C PHE A 39 -11.61 4.27 60.99
N LYS A 40 -11.38 3.11 60.38
CA LYS A 40 -11.24 1.84 61.10
C LYS A 40 -9.81 1.30 60.90
N SER A 41 -9.12 1.18 62.03
CA SER A 41 -7.84 0.54 62.25
C SER A 41 -7.83 -0.92 61.78
N LEU A 42 -6.73 -1.36 61.17
CA LEU A 42 -6.22 -2.73 61.31
C LEU A 42 -4.71 -2.81 61.00
N LYS A 43 -3.96 -2.89 62.10
CA LYS A 43 -2.64 -3.51 62.36
C LYS A 43 -1.68 -3.77 61.19
N ALA A 44 -0.53 -3.11 61.28
CA ALA A 44 0.72 -3.49 60.61
C ALA A 44 1.24 -4.85 61.12
N ARG A 45 1.71 -5.68 60.18
CA ARG A 45 2.55 -6.84 60.43
C ARG A 45 3.73 -6.75 59.45
N SER A 46 4.95 -6.61 59.97
CA SER A 46 6.16 -6.65 59.15
C SER A 46 6.44 -8.09 58.76
N ILE A 47 6.73 -8.33 57.48
CA ILE A 47 7.42 -9.53 57.01
C ILE A 47 8.38 -9.11 55.90
N ASN A 48 9.60 -9.63 56.00
CA ASN A 48 10.81 -9.31 55.24
C ASN A 48 10.66 -9.32 53.71
N ALA A 49 11.38 -8.41 53.07
CA ALA A 49 11.64 -8.41 51.63
C ALA A 49 12.60 -9.53 51.21
N PRO A 50 12.41 -10.09 50.00
CA PRO A 50 13.52 -10.43 49.15
C PRO A 50 13.45 -9.69 47.81
N SER A 51 14.63 -9.23 47.39
CA SER A 51 15.14 -9.02 46.02
C SER A 51 14.16 -8.85 44.87
N ALA A 52 14.33 -7.73 44.17
CA ALA A 52 13.79 -7.42 42.85
C ALA A 52 13.94 -8.61 41.86
N SER A 53 12.82 -9.06 41.30
CA SER A 53 12.79 -9.87 40.08
C SER A 53 11.74 -9.30 39.14
N ALA A 54 12.19 -8.99 37.93
CA ALA A 54 11.47 -8.69 36.69
C ALA A 54 9.93 -8.55 36.80
N LEU A 55 9.44 -7.33 36.56
CA LEU A 55 8.09 -7.14 36.04
C LEU A 55 8.02 -7.80 34.65
N ALA A 56 7.59 -9.04 34.61
CA ALA A 56 7.04 -9.62 33.39
C ALA A 56 5.80 -8.81 33.04
N ALA A 57 5.88 -7.99 31.99
CA ALA A 57 4.72 -7.37 31.37
C ALA A 57 3.81 -8.51 30.89
N ARG A 58 2.73 -8.76 31.64
CA ARG A 58 1.69 -9.69 31.25
C ARG A 58 0.95 -9.06 30.08
N MET A 59 1.39 -9.38 28.86
CA MET A 59 0.75 -8.95 27.63
C MET A 59 -0.73 -9.37 27.65
N VAL A 60 -1.57 -8.46 27.15
CA VAL A 60 -2.98 -8.68 26.87
C VAL A 60 -3.13 -10.00 26.12
N SER A 61 -4.04 -10.87 26.60
CA SER A 61 -4.34 -12.15 25.98
C SER A 61 -4.53 -11.97 24.47
N ALA A 62 -3.71 -12.64 23.67
CA ALA A 62 -3.83 -12.65 22.22
C ALA A 62 -5.26 -13.06 21.81
N PRO A 63 -5.91 -12.36 20.87
CA PRO A 63 -7.22 -12.75 20.37
C PRO A 63 -7.19 -14.18 19.82
N ALA A 64 -8.30 -14.91 19.97
CA ALA A 64 -8.47 -16.23 19.39
C ALA A 64 -8.25 -16.18 17.87
N ILE A 65 -7.57 -17.19 17.30
CA ILE A 65 -7.38 -17.32 15.85
C ILE A 65 -8.77 -17.55 15.22
N THR A 66 -9.30 -16.52 14.57
CA THR A 66 -10.46 -16.64 13.69
C THR A 66 -10.04 -17.50 12.50
N ARG A 67 -10.75 -18.61 12.23
CA ARG A 67 -10.49 -19.41 11.03
C ARG A 67 -10.70 -18.52 9.79
N PRO A 68 -9.80 -18.56 8.78
CA PRO A 68 -10.04 -17.85 7.54
C PRO A 68 -11.40 -18.28 6.96
N ASN A 69 -12.20 -17.31 6.52
CA ASN A 69 -13.44 -17.62 5.81
C ASN A 69 -13.07 -18.21 4.45
N LEU A 70 -13.42 -19.47 4.23
CA LEU A 70 -13.27 -20.11 2.92
C LEU A 70 -14.25 -19.46 1.94
N LEU A 71 -13.74 -18.61 1.04
CA LEU A 71 -14.54 -18.09 -0.07
C LEU A 71 -14.50 -19.09 -1.23
N ASP A 72 -15.68 -19.44 -1.74
CA ASP A 72 -15.85 -20.23 -2.97
C ASP A 72 -16.70 -19.41 -3.95
N PHE A 73 -16.55 -19.69 -5.24
CA PHE A 73 -17.24 -18.99 -6.31
C PHE A 73 -17.60 -19.94 -7.44
N GLU A 74 -18.67 -19.65 -8.16
CA GLU A 74 -19.09 -20.42 -9.32
C GLU A 74 -18.79 -19.64 -10.60
N THR A 75 -18.14 -20.32 -11.54
CA THR A 75 -17.77 -19.79 -12.86
C THR A 75 -18.28 -20.76 -13.91
N SER A 76 -18.94 -20.24 -14.94
CA SER A 76 -19.43 -21.06 -16.05
C SER A 76 -18.48 -21.04 -17.25
N VAL A 77 -17.51 -20.12 -17.26
CA VAL A 77 -16.62 -19.86 -18.39
C VAL A 77 -15.20 -20.34 -18.12
N PHE A 78 -14.67 -20.07 -16.94
CA PHE A 78 -13.27 -20.36 -16.58
C PHE A 78 -13.12 -21.61 -15.73
N ASN A 79 -11.94 -22.23 -15.79
CA ASN A 79 -11.59 -23.37 -14.95
C ASN A 79 -11.22 -22.89 -13.54
N LYS A 80 -11.99 -23.34 -12.54
CA LYS A 80 -11.72 -23.13 -11.11
C LYS A 80 -10.71 -24.18 -10.63
N GLU A 81 -9.57 -23.72 -10.14
CA GLU A 81 -8.52 -24.58 -9.57
C GLU A 81 -8.49 -24.43 -8.05
N LYS A 82 -8.33 -25.55 -7.35
CA LYS A 82 -8.11 -25.57 -5.91
C LYS A 82 -6.62 -25.62 -5.62
N ILE A 83 -6.15 -24.73 -4.76
CA ILE A 83 -4.80 -24.75 -4.19
C ILE A 83 -4.86 -25.00 -2.69
N ASN A 84 -3.79 -25.53 -2.10
CA ASN A 84 -3.68 -25.69 -0.65
C ASN A 84 -2.54 -24.83 -0.12
N LEU A 85 -2.89 -23.87 0.74
CA LEU A 85 -1.94 -22.95 1.36
C LEU A 85 -1.91 -23.24 2.86
N ALA A 86 -0.85 -23.90 3.32
CA ALA A 86 -0.67 -24.23 4.73
C ALA A 86 -1.85 -25.00 5.35
N GLY A 87 -2.43 -25.96 4.62
CA GLY A 87 -3.59 -26.74 5.07
C GLY A 87 -4.94 -26.05 4.85
N HIS A 88 -4.97 -24.88 4.21
CA HIS A 88 -6.19 -24.16 3.85
C HIS A 88 -6.42 -24.29 2.35
N ASP A 89 -7.53 -24.91 1.96
CA ASP A 89 -7.95 -24.91 0.56
C ASP A 89 -8.33 -23.48 0.17
N GLU A 90 -7.97 -23.05 -1.02
CA GLU A 90 -8.43 -21.80 -1.63
C GLU A 90 -8.69 -22.05 -3.12
N TYR A 91 -9.57 -21.25 -3.73
CA TYR A 91 -9.90 -21.37 -5.14
C TYR A 91 -9.35 -20.20 -5.95
N ILE A 92 -8.78 -20.51 -7.11
CA ILE A 92 -8.21 -19.54 -8.05
C ILE A 92 -8.66 -19.82 -9.48
N VAL A 93 -8.46 -18.84 -10.35
CA VAL A 93 -8.44 -19.01 -11.81
C VAL A 93 -7.06 -18.61 -12.30
N ARG A 94 -6.35 -19.51 -12.98
CA ARG A 94 -5.11 -19.16 -13.69
C ARG A 94 -5.44 -18.32 -14.92
N GLY A 95 -4.64 -17.31 -15.18
CA GLY A 95 -4.72 -16.53 -16.42
C GLY A 95 -3.78 -17.08 -17.49
N GLY A 96 -3.86 -16.44 -18.65
CA GLY A 96 -3.06 -16.78 -19.83
C GLY A 96 -3.67 -16.18 -21.07
N ARG A 97 -2.85 -15.88 -22.08
CA ARG A 97 -3.34 -15.36 -23.37
C ARG A 97 -4.18 -16.39 -24.11
N ASP A 98 -3.87 -17.67 -23.92
CA ASP A 98 -4.64 -18.80 -24.42
C ASP A 98 -6.11 -18.77 -23.96
N LEU A 99 -6.45 -18.06 -22.88
CA LEU A 99 -7.82 -17.91 -22.40
C LEU A 99 -8.61 -16.76 -23.04
N PHE A 100 -8.00 -15.92 -23.89
CA PHE A 100 -8.68 -14.73 -24.42
C PHE A 100 -9.89 -15.07 -25.30
N HIS A 101 -9.89 -16.24 -25.94
CA HIS A 101 -11.04 -16.70 -26.72
C HIS A 101 -12.32 -16.90 -25.88
N LEU A 102 -12.21 -16.97 -24.54
CA LEU A 102 -13.34 -17.09 -23.62
C LEU A 102 -13.95 -15.74 -23.22
N LEU A 103 -13.26 -14.62 -23.50
CA LEU A 103 -13.69 -13.28 -23.10
C LEU A 103 -15.08 -12.88 -23.66
N PRO A 104 -15.47 -13.24 -24.90
CA PRO A 104 -16.81 -12.95 -25.40
C PRO A 104 -17.92 -13.61 -24.57
N ASP A 105 -17.70 -14.83 -24.08
CA ASP A 105 -18.66 -15.54 -23.22
C ASP A 105 -18.68 -14.94 -21.80
N ALA A 106 -17.50 -14.63 -21.24
CA ALA A 106 -17.38 -13.98 -19.94
C ALA A 106 -18.06 -12.60 -19.90
N PHE A 107 -17.98 -11.85 -21.00
CA PHE A 107 -18.58 -10.52 -21.13
C PHE A 107 -19.94 -10.53 -21.82
N LYS A 108 -20.67 -11.65 -21.80
CA LYS A 108 -22.00 -11.73 -22.38
C LYS A 108 -22.92 -10.63 -21.82
N GLY A 109 -23.54 -9.88 -22.73
CA GLY A 109 -24.41 -8.75 -22.39
C GLY A 109 -23.68 -7.42 -22.17
N ILE A 110 -22.35 -7.39 -22.28
CA ILE A 110 -21.56 -6.15 -22.28
C ILE A 110 -21.25 -5.77 -23.73
N LYS A 111 -21.55 -4.53 -24.11
CA LYS A 111 -21.19 -3.94 -25.42
C LYS A 111 -20.17 -2.81 -25.27
N GLN A 112 -20.22 -2.10 -24.15
CA GLN A 112 -19.26 -1.05 -23.82
C GLN A 112 -18.74 -1.20 -22.39
N ILE A 113 -17.42 -1.19 -22.25
CA ILE A 113 -16.69 -1.07 -20.98
C ILE A 113 -16.25 0.38 -20.83
N GLY A 114 -16.80 1.08 -19.84
CA GLY A 114 -16.45 2.46 -19.52
C GLY A 114 -15.31 2.51 -18.51
N VAL A 115 -14.12 2.96 -18.92
CA VAL A 115 -12.98 3.12 -18.01
C VAL A 115 -12.94 4.57 -17.54
N ILE A 116 -13.25 4.80 -16.27
CA ILE A 116 -13.45 6.14 -15.73
C ILE A 116 -12.21 6.62 -14.99
N GLY A 117 -11.55 7.64 -15.52
CA GLY A 117 -10.29 8.18 -14.99
C GLY A 117 -9.03 7.65 -15.70
N TRP A 118 -7.94 8.43 -15.59
CA TRP A 118 -6.66 8.17 -16.27
C TRP A 118 -5.46 8.23 -15.32
N GLY A 119 -5.66 7.85 -14.05
CA GLY A 119 -4.62 7.88 -13.01
C GLY A 119 -3.52 6.83 -13.21
N SER A 120 -3.26 6.01 -12.20
CA SER A 120 -2.26 4.91 -12.31
C SER A 120 -2.87 3.68 -12.99
N GLN A 121 -4.02 3.19 -12.50
CA GLN A 121 -4.70 2.00 -13.02
C GLN A 121 -5.40 2.24 -14.37
N GLY A 122 -6.04 3.39 -14.57
CA GLY A 122 -6.80 3.73 -15.78
C GLY A 122 -6.08 3.47 -17.10
N PRO A 123 -4.88 4.04 -17.32
CA PRO A 123 -4.13 3.84 -18.56
C PRO A 123 -3.74 2.37 -18.79
N ALA A 124 -3.32 1.67 -17.73
CA ALA A 124 -2.87 0.29 -17.82
C ALA A 124 -4.03 -0.66 -18.16
N GLN A 125 -5.11 -0.57 -17.39
CA GLN A 125 -6.26 -1.45 -17.57
C GLN A 125 -6.98 -1.20 -18.90
N ALA A 126 -7.16 0.06 -19.29
CA ALA A 126 -7.77 0.38 -20.58
C ALA A 126 -7.00 -0.22 -21.76
N GLN A 127 -5.67 -0.09 -21.76
CA GLN A 127 -4.84 -0.63 -22.83
C GLN A 127 -4.80 -2.17 -22.82
N ASN A 128 -4.71 -2.80 -21.64
CA ASN A 128 -4.71 -4.26 -21.55
C ASN A 128 -6.06 -4.84 -22.01
N LEU A 129 -7.18 -4.28 -21.54
CA LEU A 129 -8.53 -4.66 -21.99
C LEU A 129 -8.68 -4.51 -23.51
N ARG A 130 -8.29 -3.37 -24.07
CA ARG A 130 -8.35 -3.13 -25.52
C ARG A 130 -7.52 -4.17 -26.28
N ASP A 131 -6.28 -4.41 -25.86
CA ASP A 131 -5.36 -5.35 -26.52
C ASP A 131 -5.93 -6.79 -26.45
N SER A 132 -6.42 -7.23 -25.28
CA SER A 132 -7.00 -8.57 -25.09
C SER A 132 -8.31 -8.78 -25.83
N LEU A 133 -9.19 -7.79 -25.88
CA LEU A 133 -10.46 -7.87 -26.63
C LEU A 133 -10.20 -7.91 -28.15
N ALA A 134 -9.20 -7.17 -28.62
CA ALA A 134 -8.77 -7.24 -30.02
C ALA A 134 -8.22 -8.63 -30.37
N GLU A 135 -7.39 -9.22 -29.50
CA GLU A 135 -6.87 -10.58 -29.68
C GLU A 135 -7.98 -11.65 -29.63
N ALA A 136 -9.02 -11.42 -28.82
CA ALA A 136 -10.22 -12.26 -28.74
C ALA A 136 -11.20 -12.07 -29.93
N ASN A 137 -10.92 -11.14 -30.85
CA ASN A 137 -11.85 -10.71 -31.91
C ASN A 137 -13.24 -10.29 -31.38
N SER A 138 -13.27 -9.64 -30.21
CA SER A 138 -14.50 -9.11 -29.61
C SER A 138 -14.86 -7.74 -30.19
N ASP A 139 -16.17 -7.46 -30.30
CA ASP A 139 -16.73 -6.19 -30.74
C ASP A 139 -16.96 -5.19 -29.59
N ILE A 140 -16.59 -5.55 -28.36
CA ILE A 140 -16.77 -4.72 -27.16
C ILE A 140 -15.89 -3.46 -27.24
N VAL A 141 -16.51 -2.30 -27.02
CA VAL A 141 -15.81 -1.00 -27.02
C VAL A 141 -15.27 -0.69 -25.63
N VAL A 142 -13.97 -0.40 -25.53
CA VAL A 142 -13.36 0.19 -24.34
C VAL A 142 -13.36 1.72 -24.50
N LYS A 143 -14.21 2.42 -23.75
CA LYS A 143 -14.36 3.89 -23.81
C LYS A 143 -13.87 4.55 -22.54
N ILE A 144 -13.01 5.55 -22.68
CA ILE A 144 -12.47 6.32 -21.56
C ILE A 144 -13.42 7.47 -21.21
N GLY A 145 -13.76 7.60 -19.93
CA GLY A 145 -14.54 8.72 -19.41
C GLY A 145 -13.70 9.64 -18.55
N LEU A 146 -13.53 10.90 -18.96
CA LEU A 146 -12.80 11.92 -18.21
C LEU A 146 -13.67 13.11 -17.86
N ARG A 147 -13.43 13.72 -16.70
CA ARG A 147 -14.08 14.98 -16.32
C ARG A 147 -13.71 16.09 -17.30
N LYS A 148 -14.67 16.96 -17.62
CA LYS A 148 -14.41 18.17 -18.43
C LYS A 148 -13.21 18.96 -17.91
N GLY A 149 -12.28 19.29 -18.80
CA GLY A 149 -11.05 20.02 -18.45
C GLY A 149 -9.95 19.16 -17.80
N SER A 150 -10.06 17.84 -17.80
CA SER A 150 -8.97 16.95 -17.36
C SER A 150 -7.69 17.21 -18.17
N SER A 151 -6.53 17.27 -17.51
CA SER A 151 -5.24 17.37 -18.20
C SER A 151 -4.89 16.09 -18.98
N SER A 152 -5.50 14.96 -18.63
CA SER A 152 -5.19 13.64 -19.19
C SER A 152 -5.87 13.31 -20.52
N PHE A 153 -6.67 14.22 -21.10
CA PHE A 153 -7.26 13.98 -22.44
C PHE A 153 -6.18 13.74 -23.50
N ASN A 154 -5.10 14.53 -23.48
CA ASN A 154 -4.01 14.38 -24.44
C ASN A 154 -3.27 13.04 -24.28
N GLU A 155 -3.15 12.55 -23.05
CA GLU A 155 -2.50 11.26 -22.78
C GLU A 155 -3.37 10.09 -23.23
N ALA A 156 -4.69 10.15 -23.02
CA ALA A 156 -5.61 9.15 -23.54
C ALA A 156 -5.54 9.09 -25.08
N ARG A 157 -5.49 10.24 -25.75
CA ARG A 157 -5.29 10.33 -27.21
C ARG A 157 -3.94 9.77 -27.64
N ALA A 158 -2.86 10.08 -26.93
CA ALA A 158 -1.53 9.53 -27.21
C ALA A 158 -1.49 7.99 -27.05
N ALA A 159 -2.33 7.43 -26.17
CA ALA A 159 -2.50 5.99 -26.01
C ALA A 159 -3.48 5.37 -27.02
N GLY A 160 -4.06 6.16 -27.94
CA GLY A 160 -4.95 5.69 -29.01
C GLY A 160 -6.44 5.71 -28.68
N PHE A 161 -6.86 6.33 -27.57
CA PHE A 161 -8.28 6.52 -27.23
C PHE A 161 -8.71 7.92 -27.66
N THR A 162 -9.64 8.05 -28.60
CA THR A 162 -10.03 9.36 -29.18
C THR A 162 -11.54 9.52 -29.32
N GLU A 163 -11.98 10.77 -29.38
CA GLU A 163 -13.38 11.13 -29.58
C GLU A 163 -13.91 10.63 -30.94
N GLU A 164 -13.09 10.68 -32.00
CA GLU A 164 -13.47 10.30 -33.37
C GLU A 164 -13.74 8.81 -33.50
N THR A 165 -13.02 7.99 -32.73
CA THR A 165 -13.21 6.54 -32.69
C THR A 165 -14.27 6.11 -31.68
N GLY A 166 -14.88 7.06 -30.97
CA GLY A 166 -15.87 6.79 -29.92
C GLY A 166 -15.27 6.16 -28.65
N THR A 167 -13.95 6.20 -28.49
CA THR A 167 -13.24 5.54 -27.38
C THR A 167 -12.76 6.51 -26.29
N LEU A 168 -13.06 7.81 -26.40
CA LEU A 168 -12.82 8.83 -25.37
C LEU A 168 -14.01 9.80 -25.31
N GLY A 169 -14.40 10.22 -24.10
CA GLY A 169 -15.51 11.16 -23.91
C GLY A 169 -15.64 11.69 -22.49
N ASP A 170 -16.76 12.38 -22.24
CA ASP A 170 -17.11 12.86 -20.90
C ASP A 170 -17.42 11.68 -19.96
N ILE A 171 -16.99 11.82 -18.70
CA ILE A 171 -17.22 10.84 -17.65
C ILE A 171 -18.67 10.37 -17.54
N TYR A 172 -19.65 11.27 -17.48
CA TYR A 172 -21.06 10.90 -17.22
C TYR A 172 -21.74 10.33 -18.46
N GLU A 173 -21.35 10.79 -19.64
CA GLU A 173 -21.77 10.18 -20.91
C GLU A 173 -21.25 8.75 -21.02
N THR A 174 -19.98 8.52 -20.73
CA THR A 174 -19.38 7.19 -20.75
C THR A 174 -20.05 6.28 -19.72
N ILE A 175 -20.30 6.73 -18.49
CA ILE A 175 -21.04 5.95 -17.47
C ILE A 175 -22.43 5.56 -17.99
N SER A 176 -23.18 6.52 -18.54
CA SER A 176 -24.54 6.29 -19.04
C SER A 176 -24.59 5.34 -20.25
N GLY A 177 -23.50 5.30 -21.04
CA GLY A 177 -23.38 4.45 -22.23
C GLY A 177 -22.84 3.05 -21.95
N SER A 178 -22.26 2.78 -20.78
CA SER A 178 -21.57 1.53 -20.49
C SER A 178 -22.44 0.48 -19.77
N ASP A 179 -22.14 -0.79 -20.05
CA ASP A 179 -22.78 -1.94 -19.38
C ASP A 179 -21.90 -2.46 -18.24
N LEU A 180 -20.58 -2.27 -18.36
CA LEU A 180 -19.59 -2.40 -17.29
C LEU A 180 -18.88 -1.06 -17.12
N VAL A 181 -18.94 -0.48 -15.93
CA VAL A 181 -18.27 0.78 -15.57
C VAL A 181 -17.11 0.46 -14.63
N LEU A 182 -15.88 0.69 -15.06
CA LEU A 182 -14.67 0.56 -14.23
C LEU A 182 -14.34 1.91 -13.61
N LEU A 183 -14.55 2.06 -12.31
CA LEU A 183 -14.34 3.32 -11.60
C LEU A 183 -12.90 3.43 -11.10
N LEU A 184 -12.02 4.03 -11.91
CA LEU A 184 -10.57 4.10 -11.69
C LEU A 184 -10.06 5.54 -11.41
N ILE A 185 -10.93 6.36 -10.83
CA ILE A 185 -10.58 7.68 -10.28
C ILE A 185 -10.00 7.54 -8.86
N SER A 186 -9.39 8.60 -8.34
CA SER A 186 -8.91 8.60 -6.95
C SER A 186 -10.02 8.30 -5.96
N ASP A 187 -9.71 7.52 -4.93
CA ASP A 187 -10.70 7.03 -3.96
C ASP A 187 -11.45 8.15 -3.22
N SER A 188 -10.78 9.25 -2.90
CA SER A 188 -11.43 10.44 -2.34
C SER A 188 -12.44 11.08 -3.30
N ALA A 189 -12.18 11.02 -4.61
CA ALA A 189 -13.14 11.48 -5.61
C ALA A 189 -14.32 10.51 -5.77
N GLN A 190 -14.12 9.21 -5.58
CA GLN A 190 -15.24 8.25 -5.50
C GLN A 190 -16.15 8.61 -4.31
N ALA A 191 -15.57 8.82 -3.13
CA ALA A 191 -16.30 9.22 -1.92
C ALA A 191 -17.06 10.54 -2.07
N ASP A 192 -16.53 11.50 -2.83
CA ASP A 192 -17.19 12.80 -3.03
C ASP A 192 -18.21 12.80 -4.18
N ASN A 193 -18.26 11.76 -5.03
CA ASN A 193 -19.08 11.78 -6.25
C ASN A 193 -19.95 10.52 -6.47
N TYR A 194 -19.96 9.56 -5.55
CA TYR A 194 -20.64 8.27 -5.74
C TYR A 194 -22.13 8.43 -6.08
N GLU A 195 -22.85 9.37 -5.46
CA GLU A 195 -24.27 9.61 -5.74
C GLU A 195 -24.51 9.97 -7.21
N LYS A 196 -23.66 10.85 -7.75
CA LYS A 196 -23.74 11.29 -9.14
C LYS A 196 -23.29 10.19 -10.10
N ILE A 197 -22.33 9.35 -9.72
CA ILE A 197 -21.94 8.18 -10.52
C ILE A 197 -23.14 7.22 -10.59
N PHE A 198 -23.69 6.85 -9.44
CA PHE A 198 -24.83 5.93 -9.33
C PHE A 198 -26.05 6.42 -10.12
N SER A 199 -26.34 7.73 -10.10
CA SER A 199 -27.48 8.30 -10.83
C SER A 199 -27.36 8.20 -12.36
N HIS A 200 -26.16 8.00 -12.90
CA HIS A 200 -25.93 7.87 -14.34
C HIS A 200 -25.79 6.41 -14.79
N MET A 201 -25.67 5.47 -13.86
CA MET A 201 -25.53 4.05 -14.21
C MET A 201 -26.83 3.51 -14.82
N LYS A 202 -26.70 2.69 -15.86
CA LYS A 202 -27.85 1.98 -16.43
C LYS A 202 -28.40 1.00 -15.38
N PRO A 203 -29.73 0.84 -15.27
CA PRO A 203 -30.30 -0.26 -14.50
C PRO A 203 -29.76 -1.61 -14.98
N ASN A 204 -29.46 -2.51 -14.03
CA ASN A 204 -28.88 -3.85 -14.25
C ASN A 204 -27.50 -3.85 -14.92
N SER A 205 -26.79 -2.71 -14.93
CA SER A 205 -25.37 -2.67 -15.31
C SER A 205 -24.46 -3.10 -14.15
N ILE A 206 -23.17 -3.19 -14.44
CA ILE A 206 -22.15 -3.63 -13.50
C ILE A 206 -21.20 -2.48 -13.18
N LEU A 207 -21.01 -2.19 -11.90
CA LEU A 207 -19.94 -1.35 -11.39
C LEU A 207 -18.74 -2.24 -11.04
N GLY A 208 -17.61 -2.02 -11.71
CA GLY A 208 -16.32 -2.61 -11.39
C GLY A 208 -15.44 -1.63 -10.62
N LEU A 209 -14.90 -2.07 -9.49
CA LEU A 209 -13.92 -1.34 -8.70
C LEU A 209 -12.57 -2.06 -8.74
N SER A 210 -11.46 -1.31 -8.65
CA SER A 210 -10.14 -1.93 -8.45
C SER A 210 -9.60 -1.73 -7.03
N HIS A 211 -10.50 -1.33 -6.13
CA HIS A 211 -10.26 -1.18 -4.71
C HIS A 211 -11.61 -1.03 -3.97
N GLY A 212 -11.74 -1.59 -2.78
CA GLY A 212 -12.94 -1.60 -1.95
C GLY A 212 -13.14 -0.35 -1.09
N PHE A 213 -12.30 0.68 -1.24
CA PHE A 213 -12.41 1.93 -0.49
C PHE A 213 -13.82 2.51 -0.48
N LEU A 214 -14.51 2.50 -1.63
CA LEU A 214 -15.86 3.06 -1.72
C LEU A 214 -16.85 2.31 -0.83
N LEU A 215 -16.72 0.99 -0.67
CA LEU A 215 -17.52 0.23 0.28
C LEU A 215 -17.25 0.71 1.71
N GLY A 216 -15.98 0.79 2.12
CA GLY A 216 -15.63 1.26 3.47
C GLY A 216 -16.09 2.69 3.73
N HIS A 217 -16.07 3.56 2.72
CA HIS A 217 -16.64 4.90 2.82
C HIS A 217 -18.16 4.88 3.05
N LEU A 218 -18.90 4.13 2.23
CA LEU A 218 -20.36 3.99 2.34
C LEU A 218 -20.75 3.40 3.70
N GLN A 219 -20.07 2.35 4.15
CA GLN A 219 -20.25 1.75 5.47
C GLN A 219 -20.04 2.79 6.60
N SER A 220 -19.01 3.64 6.50
CA SER A 220 -18.77 4.72 7.48
C SER A 220 -19.89 5.77 7.54
N ALA A 221 -20.70 5.86 6.48
CA ALA A 221 -21.88 6.73 6.39
C ALA A 221 -23.20 5.99 6.69
N GLY A 222 -23.17 4.69 6.99
CA GLY A 222 -24.37 3.86 7.16
C GLY A 222 -25.12 3.61 5.85
N LEU A 223 -24.41 3.62 4.73
CA LEU A 223 -24.93 3.45 3.37
C LEU A 223 -24.36 2.18 2.73
N ASP A 224 -24.93 1.81 1.58
CA ASP A 224 -24.50 0.70 0.73
C ASP A 224 -24.76 1.07 -0.74
N PHE A 225 -24.27 0.25 -1.68
CA PHE A 225 -24.47 0.48 -3.11
C PHE A 225 -25.95 0.33 -3.54
N PRO A 226 -26.36 0.95 -4.67
CA PRO A 226 -27.70 0.78 -5.22
C PRO A 226 -28.05 -0.69 -5.49
N LYS A 227 -29.31 -1.08 -5.24
CA LYS A 227 -29.76 -2.48 -5.38
C LYS A 227 -30.05 -2.91 -6.82
N ASN A 228 -30.10 -1.98 -7.76
CA ASN A 228 -30.40 -2.22 -9.16
C ASN A 228 -29.16 -2.33 -10.07
N ILE A 229 -27.97 -2.50 -9.49
CA ILE A 229 -26.71 -2.73 -10.23
C ILE A 229 -25.93 -3.88 -9.57
N SER A 230 -25.15 -4.61 -10.36
CA SER A 230 -24.13 -5.51 -9.82
C SER A 230 -22.91 -4.69 -9.40
N VAL A 231 -22.20 -5.16 -8.39
CA VAL A 231 -20.97 -4.54 -7.88
C VAL A 231 -19.91 -5.62 -7.75
N VAL A 232 -18.85 -5.48 -8.53
CA VAL A 232 -17.71 -6.39 -8.55
C VAL A 232 -16.41 -5.63 -8.35
N ALA A 233 -15.35 -6.34 -8.01
CA ALA A 233 -14.01 -5.80 -8.06
C ALA A 233 -13.00 -6.76 -8.65
N VAL A 234 -12.00 -6.19 -9.30
CA VAL A 234 -10.76 -6.83 -9.70
C VAL A 234 -9.64 -5.89 -9.31
N CYS A 235 -8.83 -6.31 -8.35
CA CYS A 235 -7.81 -5.50 -7.69
C CYS A 235 -6.42 -6.08 -8.01
N PRO A 236 -5.72 -5.56 -9.03
CA PRO A 236 -4.34 -5.94 -9.28
C PRO A 236 -3.45 -5.66 -8.07
N LYS A 237 -2.71 -6.67 -7.61
CA LYS A 237 -1.76 -6.62 -6.49
C LYS A 237 -0.41 -6.06 -6.96
N GLY A 238 -0.48 -4.81 -7.42
CA GLY A 238 0.64 -4.07 -7.98
C GLY A 238 0.21 -2.75 -8.63
N MET A 239 1.18 -1.83 -8.75
CA MET A 239 0.92 -0.49 -9.30
C MET A 239 0.53 -0.54 -10.79
N GLY A 240 -0.29 0.41 -11.26
CA GLY A 240 -0.73 0.48 -12.66
C GLY A 240 0.39 0.36 -13.71
N PRO A 241 1.53 1.07 -13.58
CA PRO A 241 2.67 0.90 -14.47
C PRO A 241 3.17 -0.55 -14.60
N SER A 242 3.18 -1.30 -13.49
CA SER A 242 3.57 -2.72 -13.48
C SER A 242 2.56 -3.61 -14.19
N VAL A 243 1.25 -3.33 -14.02
CA VAL A 243 0.15 -4.02 -14.72
C VAL A 243 0.32 -3.92 -16.23
N ARG A 244 0.67 -2.74 -16.76
CA ARG A 244 0.93 -2.58 -18.19
C ARG A 244 2.25 -3.23 -18.61
N ARG A 245 3.31 -3.01 -17.86
CA ARG A 245 4.67 -3.45 -18.23
C ARG A 245 4.76 -4.96 -18.35
N LEU A 246 4.29 -5.70 -17.34
CA LEU A 246 4.32 -7.16 -17.36
C LEU A 246 3.38 -7.73 -18.43
N TYR A 247 2.19 -7.14 -18.63
CA TYR A 247 1.29 -7.53 -19.73
C TYR A 247 1.97 -7.45 -21.11
N VAL A 248 2.75 -6.39 -21.33
CA VAL A 248 3.52 -6.20 -22.57
C VAL A 248 4.65 -7.23 -22.67
N GLN A 249 5.42 -7.46 -21.60
CA GLN A 249 6.45 -8.51 -21.57
C GLN A 249 5.85 -9.91 -21.81
N GLY A 250 4.61 -10.13 -21.36
CA GLY A 250 3.87 -11.37 -21.49
C GLY A 250 3.36 -11.70 -22.89
N LYS A 251 3.51 -10.80 -23.87
CA LYS A 251 3.12 -11.08 -25.27
C LYS A 251 3.87 -12.27 -25.87
N GLU A 252 5.07 -12.54 -25.38
CA GLU A 252 5.96 -13.57 -25.94
C GLU A 252 5.93 -14.91 -25.18
N VAL A 253 5.21 -15.02 -24.04
CA VAL A 253 5.33 -16.18 -23.11
C VAL A 253 3.98 -16.69 -22.55
N ASN A 254 2.93 -16.75 -23.37
CA ASN A 254 1.55 -17.11 -22.96
C ASN A 254 1.00 -16.26 -21.80
N GLY A 255 1.44 -15.01 -21.68
CA GLY A 255 1.03 -14.09 -20.62
C GLY A 255 2.06 -13.93 -19.51
N ALA A 256 2.15 -12.71 -19.03
CA ALA A 256 2.80 -12.28 -17.80
C ALA A 256 2.02 -11.06 -17.34
N GLY A 257 1.93 -10.82 -16.04
CA GLY A 257 1.11 -9.75 -15.51
C GLY A 257 1.19 -9.66 -14.00
N ILE A 258 0.27 -8.91 -13.43
CA ILE A 258 0.13 -8.74 -11.98
C ILE A 258 -1.04 -9.60 -11.49
N ASN A 259 -0.82 -10.39 -10.44
CA ASN A 259 -1.89 -11.17 -9.80
C ASN A 259 -3.03 -10.23 -9.39
N ALA A 260 -4.25 -10.73 -9.37
CA ALA A 260 -5.39 -9.94 -8.90
C ALA A 260 -6.21 -10.71 -7.89
N SER A 261 -6.78 -10.00 -6.94
CA SER A 261 -7.94 -10.49 -6.22
C SER A 261 -9.20 -10.09 -6.96
N PHE A 262 -10.29 -10.85 -6.81
CA PHE A 262 -11.60 -10.43 -7.27
C PHE A 262 -12.66 -10.59 -6.19
N ALA A 263 -13.71 -9.77 -6.25
CA ALA A 263 -14.84 -9.83 -5.35
C ALA A 263 -16.15 -9.63 -6.10
N VAL A 264 -17.21 -10.29 -5.63
CA VAL A 264 -18.59 -10.04 -6.05
C VAL A 264 -19.37 -9.59 -4.82
N HIS A 265 -19.66 -8.29 -4.73
CA HIS A 265 -20.41 -7.69 -3.61
C HIS A 265 -21.91 -7.78 -3.84
N GLN A 266 -22.35 -7.53 -5.06
CA GLN A 266 -23.74 -7.63 -5.50
C GLN A 266 -23.81 -8.25 -6.89
N ASP A 267 -24.71 -9.22 -7.06
CA ASP A 267 -25.00 -9.83 -8.35
C ASP A 267 -26.52 -9.78 -8.61
N VAL A 268 -26.94 -9.00 -9.61
CA VAL A 268 -28.36 -8.77 -9.91
C VAL A 268 -28.94 -9.72 -10.95
N ASP A 269 -28.09 -10.41 -11.72
CA ASP A 269 -28.52 -11.20 -12.86
C ASP A 269 -27.70 -12.48 -13.13
N GLY A 270 -26.74 -12.81 -12.25
CA GLY A 270 -25.94 -14.04 -12.32
C GLY A 270 -24.66 -13.92 -13.16
N ARG A 271 -24.38 -12.76 -13.76
CA ARG A 271 -23.21 -12.57 -14.64
C ARG A 271 -21.97 -12.06 -13.90
N ALA A 272 -22.11 -11.62 -12.65
CA ALA A 272 -21.09 -10.83 -11.97
C ALA A 272 -19.74 -11.57 -11.84
N THR A 273 -19.75 -12.86 -11.48
CA THR A 273 -18.53 -13.65 -11.32
C THR A 273 -17.75 -13.80 -12.61
N ASP A 274 -18.40 -14.25 -13.70
CA ASP A 274 -17.73 -14.46 -14.98
C ASP A 274 -17.24 -13.13 -15.59
N VAL A 275 -17.97 -12.03 -15.40
CA VAL A 275 -17.51 -10.69 -15.82
C VAL A 275 -16.27 -10.25 -15.03
N ALA A 276 -16.23 -10.47 -13.71
CA ALA A 276 -15.06 -10.13 -12.90
C ALA A 276 -13.84 -10.98 -13.27
N LEU A 277 -14.02 -12.29 -13.48
CA LEU A 277 -12.96 -13.18 -13.92
C LEU A 277 -12.47 -12.84 -15.33
N GLY A 278 -13.39 -12.56 -16.26
CA GLY A 278 -13.06 -12.12 -17.62
C GLY A 278 -12.28 -10.80 -17.63
N TRP A 279 -12.65 -9.86 -16.76
CA TRP A 279 -11.89 -8.62 -16.57
C TRP A 279 -10.48 -8.93 -16.05
N SER A 280 -10.33 -9.74 -15.00
CA SER A 280 -9.02 -10.12 -14.47
C SER A 280 -8.11 -10.81 -15.49
N VAL A 281 -8.66 -11.79 -16.24
CA VAL A 281 -7.95 -12.47 -17.33
C VAL A 281 -7.54 -11.49 -18.42
N ALA A 282 -8.41 -10.58 -18.84
CA ALA A 282 -8.10 -9.56 -19.84
C ALA A 282 -7.06 -8.53 -19.36
N LEU A 283 -6.86 -8.36 -18.05
CA LEU A 283 -5.74 -7.58 -17.51
C LEU A 283 -4.40 -8.33 -17.59
N GLY A 284 -4.43 -9.65 -17.80
CA GLY A 284 -3.27 -10.53 -17.87
C GLY A 284 -2.85 -11.10 -16.52
N SER A 285 -3.75 -11.18 -15.53
CA SER A 285 -3.40 -11.68 -14.20
C SER A 285 -2.95 -13.15 -14.23
N PRO A 286 -1.72 -13.49 -13.77
CA PRO A 286 -1.20 -14.86 -13.79
C PRO A 286 -2.08 -15.83 -13.01
N PHE A 287 -2.59 -15.41 -11.86
CA PHE A 287 -3.74 -16.02 -11.21
C PHE A 287 -4.63 -14.97 -10.56
N THR A 288 -5.90 -15.34 -10.43
CA THR A 288 -6.95 -14.54 -9.80
C THR A 288 -7.48 -15.31 -8.59
N PHE A 289 -7.49 -14.69 -7.41
CA PHE A 289 -7.98 -15.31 -6.17
C PHE A 289 -9.21 -14.56 -5.62
N ALA A 290 -10.11 -15.29 -4.97
CA ALA A 290 -11.34 -14.71 -4.44
C ALA A 290 -11.11 -13.98 -3.10
N THR A 291 -11.77 -12.83 -2.94
CA THR A 291 -11.86 -12.06 -1.70
C THR A 291 -13.22 -11.37 -1.61
N THR A 292 -13.42 -10.54 -0.60
CA THR A 292 -14.55 -9.60 -0.49
C THR A 292 -14.04 -8.16 -0.62
N LEU A 293 -14.90 -7.23 -1.02
CA LEU A 293 -14.55 -5.80 -0.98
C LEU A 293 -14.09 -5.36 0.42
N GLU A 294 -14.67 -5.94 1.48
CA GLU A 294 -14.32 -5.61 2.87
C GLU A 294 -12.94 -6.11 3.28
N GLN A 295 -12.61 -7.35 2.95
CA GLN A 295 -11.26 -7.88 3.19
C GLN A 295 -10.24 -7.13 2.35
N GLU A 296 -10.54 -6.90 1.07
CA GLU A 296 -9.62 -6.23 0.16
C GLU A 296 -9.29 -4.80 0.62
N TYR A 297 -10.26 -3.96 0.96
CA TYR A 297 -9.91 -2.60 1.38
C TYR A 297 -9.13 -2.60 2.70
N ARG A 298 -9.38 -3.58 3.56
CA ARG A 298 -8.67 -3.71 4.83
C ARG A 298 -7.23 -4.14 4.62
N SER A 299 -6.98 -5.13 3.76
CA SER A 299 -5.63 -5.61 3.50
C SER A 299 -4.82 -4.62 2.67
N ASP A 300 -5.41 -4.03 1.62
CA ASP A 300 -4.73 -3.16 0.65
C ASP A 300 -4.33 -1.81 1.29
N ILE A 301 -5.29 -1.07 1.88
CA ILE A 301 -5.02 0.24 2.53
C ILE A 301 -3.98 0.06 3.66
N PHE A 302 -4.04 -1.06 4.38
CA PHE A 302 -3.06 -1.43 5.39
C PHE A 302 -1.70 -1.79 4.78
N GLY A 303 -1.66 -2.62 3.74
CA GLY A 303 -0.45 -3.10 3.09
C GLY A 303 0.39 -1.96 2.52
N GLU A 304 -0.25 -1.00 1.82
CA GLU A 304 0.39 0.20 1.28
C GLU A 304 0.98 1.13 2.37
N ARG A 305 0.51 1.02 3.61
CA ARG A 305 1.08 1.72 4.78
C ARG A 305 2.14 0.89 5.50
N GLY A 306 1.98 -0.43 5.45
CA GLY A 306 2.93 -1.43 5.89
C GLY A 306 4.07 -1.62 4.90
N ILE A 307 4.46 -2.88 4.68
CA ILE A 307 5.70 -3.24 3.99
C ILE A 307 5.75 -2.82 2.53
N LEU A 308 4.61 -2.63 1.88
CA LEU A 308 4.57 -2.32 0.46
C LEU A 308 5.20 -0.95 0.16
N LEU A 309 4.94 0.07 1.00
CA LEU A 309 5.47 1.42 0.79
C LEU A 309 5.90 2.11 2.10
N GLY A 310 4.97 2.33 3.03
CA GLY A 310 5.22 3.15 4.22
C GLY A 310 6.29 2.59 5.15
N ALA A 311 6.14 1.35 5.60
CA ALA A 311 7.07 0.73 6.55
C ALA A 311 8.45 0.50 5.95
N VAL A 312 8.56 0.09 4.68
CA VAL A 312 9.87 -0.05 4.02
C VAL A 312 10.57 1.30 3.87
N HIS A 313 9.84 2.40 3.58
CA HIS A 313 10.40 3.76 3.59
C HIS A 313 10.92 4.13 4.99
N GLY A 314 10.13 3.89 6.04
CA GLY A 314 10.55 4.17 7.42
C GLY A 314 11.79 3.37 7.86
N ILE A 315 11.85 2.08 7.50
CA ILE A 315 13.00 1.20 7.80
C ILE A 315 14.26 1.73 7.14
N VAL A 316 14.24 2.05 5.85
CA VAL A 316 15.45 2.47 5.14
C VAL A 316 15.97 3.81 5.64
N GLU A 317 15.09 4.75 6.02
CA GLU A 317 15.48 6.02 6.64
C GLU A 317 16.12 5.80 8.01
N SER A 318 15.52 4.95 8.86
CA SER A 318 16.05 4.63 10.20
C SER A 318 17.41 3.93 10.13
N LEU A 319 17.53 2.89 9.31
CA LEU A 319 18.77 2.12 9.17
C LEU A 319 19.88 2.93 8.48
N PHE A 320 19.56 3.73 7.46
CA PHE A 320 20.54 4.61 6.84
C PHE A 320 21.15 5.55 7.88
N ARG A 321 20.28 6.18 8.69
CA ARG A 321 20.72 7.08 9.76
C ARG A 321 21.61 6.35 10.76
N ARG A 322 21.16 5.20 11.29
CA ARG A 322 21.94 4.37 12.21
C ARG A 322 23.32 4.04 11.67
N TYR A 323 23.40 3.57 10.42
CA TYR A 323 24.67 3.17 9.82
C TYR A 323 25.61 4.36 9.64
N THR A 324 25.09 5.52 9.22
CA THR A 324 25.93 6.72 9.12
C THR A 324 26.39 7.25 10.49
N GLU A 325 25.55 7.15 11.51
CA GLU A 325 25.91 7.52 12.89
C GLU A 325 26.95 6.57 13.50
N SER A 326 26.97 5.30 13.08
CA SER A 326 28.02 4.33 13.44
C SER A 326 29.30 4.47 12.60
N GLY A 327 29.42 5.51 11.77
CA GLY A 327 30.62 5.80 10.97
C GLY A 327 30.68 5.14 9.60
N MET A 328 29.61 4.48 9.13
CA MET A 328 29.53 3.97 7.75
C MET A 328 29.43 5.14 6.76
N SER A 329 30.10 5.05 5.61
CA SER A 329 29.95 6.07 4.56
C SER A 329 28.51 6.10 4.05
N GLU A 330 28.05 7.27 3.60
CA GLU A 330 26.67 7.44 3.12
C GLU A 330 26.36 6.49 1.97
N GLU A 331 27.27 6.33 1.01
CA GLU A 331 27.07 5.44 -0.15
C GLU A 331 26.94 3.98 0.27
N LEU A 332 27.76 3.53 1.21
CA LEU A 332 27.67 2.17 1.72
C LEU A 332 26.42 1.96 2.59
N ALA A 333 26.01 2.97 3.37
CA ALA A 333 24.77 2.93 4.13
C ALA A 333 23.54 2.85 3.21
N TYR A 334 23.52 3.58 2.09
CA TYR A 334 22.46 3.47 1.09
C TYR A 334 22.46 2.08 0.43
N LYS A 335 23.63 1.55 0.07
CA LYS A 335 23.76 0.19 -0.49
C LYS A 335 23.29 -0.89 0.49
N ASN A 336 23.70 -0.81 1.76
CA ASN A 336 23.32 -1.75 2.81
C ASN A 336 21.87 -1.61 3.29
N THR A 337 21.12 -0.62 2.78
CA THR A 337 19.68 -0.46 3.07
C THR A 337 18.84 -0.65 1.82
N VAL A 338 18.79 0.37 0.96
CA VAL A 338 17.89 0.42 -0.19
C VAL A 338 18.30 -0.60 -1.26
N GLU A 339 19.56 -0.63 -1.69
CA GLU A 339 19.99 -1.58 -2.72
C GLU A 339 19.89 -3.03 -2.21
N CYS A 340 20.23 -3.24 -0.94
CA CYS A 340 20.10 -4.52 -0.26
C CYS A 340 18.67 -5.07 -0.27
N ILE A 341 17.70 -4.26 0.18
CA ILE A 341 16.29 -4.66 0.24
C ILE A 341 15.73 -4.87 -1.17
N THR A 342 15.93 -3.90 -2.05
CA THR A 342 15.25 -3.85 -3.35
C THR A 342 15.91 -4.70 -4.43
N GLY A 343 17.17 -5.10 -4.23
CA GLY A 343 17.90 -6.01 -5.10
C GLY A 343 17.90 -7.43 -4.56
N ILE A 344 18.98 -7.83 -3.87
CA ILE A 344 19.24 -9.23 -3.50
C ILE A 344 18.20 -9.81 -2.54
N ILE A 345 17.71 -9.05 -1.54
CA ILE A 345 16.67 -9.55 -0.63
C ILE A 345 15.38 -9.81 -1.41
N SER A 346 14.91 -8.83 -2.20
CA SER A 346 13.70 -8.98 -3.02
C SER A 346 13.82 -10.16 -3.98
N ARG A 347 14.95 -10.29 -4.68
CA ARG A 347 15.17 -11.41 -5.62
C ARG A 347 15.17 -12.77 -4.93
N THR A 348 15.82 -12.89 -3.77
CA THR A 348 15.87 -14.15 -3.02
C THR A 348 14.50 -14.51 -2.47
N ILE A 349 13.76 -13.54 -1.90
CA ILE A 349 12.39 -13.78 -1.42
C ILE A 349 11.47 -14.14 -2.58
N SER A 350 11.59 -13.42 -3.70
CA SER A 350 10.85 -13.72 -4.92
C SER A 350 11.11 -15.16 -5.35
N THR A 351 12.35 -15.61 -5.51
CA THR A 351 12.57 -16.95 -6.10
C THR A 351 12.56 -18.12 -5.11
N GLN A 352 12.92 -17.89 -3.85
CA GLN A 352 13.24 -18.94 -2.88
C GLN A 352 12.61 -18.73 -1.50
N GLY A 353 11.94 -17.59 -1.26
CA GLY A 353 11.28 -17.26 0.00
C GLY A 353 12.21 -16.69 1.08
N MET A 354 11.62 -16.36 2.23
CA MET A 354 12.30 -15.63 3.32
C MET A 354 13.40 -16.46 4.00
N LYS A 355 13.20 -17.77 4.18
CA LYS A 355 14.22 -18.64 4.81
C LYS A 355 15.52 -18.68 4.01
N ALA A 356 15.44 -18.66 2.69
CA ALA A 356 16.61 -18.64 1.82
C ALA A 356 17.49 -17.40 2.04
N VAL A 357 16.89 -16.25 2.40
CA VAL A 357 17.66 -15.05 2.79
C VAL A 357 18.54 -15.35 4.00
N TYR A 358 17.96 -15.91 5.06
CA TYR A 358 18.71 -16.29 6.27
C TYR A 358 19.75 -17.38 5.99
N GLU A 359 19.38 -18.41 5.24
CA GLU A 359 20.24 -19.56 4.93
C GLU A 359 21.47 -19.16 4.09
N SER A 360 21.35 -18.11 3.27
CA SER A 360 22.45 -17.58 2.47
C SER A 360 23.50 -16.76 3.23
N LEU A 361 23.24 -16.44 4.51
CA LEU A 361 24.16 -15.67 5.35
C LEU A 361 25.29 -16.54 5.92
N SER A 362 26.43 -15.92 6.23
CA SER A 362 27.47 -16.56 7.06
C SER A 362 26.97 -16.81 8.48
N GLU A 363 27.68 -17.62 9.27
CA GLU A 363 27.30 -17.90 10.66
C GLU A 363 27.29 -16.62 11.53
N GLU A 364 28.20 -15.68 11.28
CA GLU A 364 28.18 -14.36 11.90
C GLU A 364 26.98 -13.53 11.41
N GLY A 365 26.69 -13.55 10.11
CA GLY A 365 25.54 -12.86 9.54
C GLY A 365 24.20 -13.39 10.07
N LYS A 366 24.08 -14.71 10.29
CA LYS A 366 22.91 -15.32 10.93
C LYS A 366 22.67 -14.76 12.33
N LYS A 367 23.73 -14.56 13.13
CA LYS A 367 23.61 -13.95 14.47
C LYS A 367 23.12 -12.50 14.39
N GLU A 368 23.64 -11.71 13.44
CA GLU A 368 23.19 -10.34 13.20
C GLU A 368 21.73 -10.28 12.73
N PHE A 369 21.34 -11.17 11.80
CA PHE A 369 19.96 -11.30 11.34
C PHE A 369 19.02 -11.59 12.51
N LEU A 370 19.33 -12.58 13.34
CA LEU A 370 18.48 -12.95 14.48
C LEU A 370 18.41 -11.86 15.55
N THR A 371 19.51 -11.12 15.74
CA THR A 371 19.53 -9.94 16.62
C THR A 371 18.57 -8.86 16.13
N ALA A 372 18.66 -8.49 14.85
CA ALA A 372 17.76 -7.52 14.23
C ALA A 372 16.31 -8.00 14.22
N TYR A 373 16.09 -9.27 13.85
CA TYR A 373 14.76 -9.86 13.74
C TYR A 373 14.05 -9.87 15.10
N SER A 374 14.76 -10.37 16.12
CA SER A 374 14.25 -10.45 17.49
C SER A 374 13.91 -9.09 18.09
N ALA A 375 14.68 -8.05 17.76
CA ALA A 375 14.45 -6.72 18.29
C ALA A 375 13.36 -5.95 17.52
N SER A 376 13.14 -6.26 16.25
CA SER A 376 12.30 -5.43 15.36
C SER A 376 10.88 -5.94 15.17
N PHE A 377 10.64 -7.25 15.33
CA PHE A 377 9.33 -7.85 15.03
C PHE A 377 8.17 -7.20 15.80
N TYR A 378 8.28 -7.08 17.14
CA TYR A 378 7.20 -6.49 17.94
C TYR A 378 7.03 -4.98 17.75
N PRO A 379 8.11 -4.16 17.71
CA PRO A 379 7.98 -2.75 17.34
C PRO A 379 7.30 -2.53 15.97
N CYS A 380 7.63 -3.35 14.97
CA CYS A 380 6.94 -3.31 13.68
C CYS A 380 5.47 -3.73 13.81
N MET A 381 5.19 -4.83 14.54
CA MET A 381 3.83 -5.32 14.77
C MET A 381 2.95 -4.28 15.48
N ASP A 382 3.51 -3.49 16.40
CA ASP A 382 2.76 -2.44 17.13
C ASP A 382 2.15 -1.43 16.15
N ILE A 383 2.98 -0.85 15.28
CA ILE A 383 2.53 0.14 14.29
C ILE A 383 1.63 -0.50 13.22
N LEU A 384 1.94 -1.73 12.79
CA LEU A 384 1.07 -2.46 11.86
C LEU A 384 -0.30 -2.71 12.48
N TYR A 385 -0.34 -3.14 13.74
CA TYR A 385 -1.59 -3.44 14.43
C TYR A 385 -2.44 -2.18 14.61
N GLU A 386 -1.85 -1.06 15.03
CA GLU A 386 -2.50 0.25 15.07
C GLU A 386 -3.08 0.62 13.69
N CYS A 387 -2.25 0.53 12.64
CA CYS A 387 -2.65 0.88 11.29
C CYS A 387 -3.84 0.04 10.80
N TYR A 388 -3.82 -1.27 11.02
CA TYR A 388 -4.91 -2.14 10.60
C TYR A 388 -6.23 -1.76 11.27
N GLU A 389 -6.24 -1.52 12.59
CA GLU A 389 -7.46 -1.14 13.32
C GLU A 389 -7.99 0.24 12.87
N ASP A 390 -7.10 1.18 12.54
CA ASP A 390 -7.47 2.49 11.97
C ASP A 390 -8.13 2.36 10.59
N VAL A 391 -7.68 1.40 9.77
CA VAL A 391 -8.33 1.07 8.49
C VAL A 391 -9.68 0.40 8.72
N ALA A 392 -9.72 -0.66 9.53
CA ALA A 392 -10.92 -1.45 9.76
C ALA A 392 -12.05 -0.66 10.45
N SER A 393 -11.72 0.34 11.27
CA SER A 393 -12.68 1.27 11.90
C SER A 393 -13.20 2.36 10.96
N GLY A 394 -12.62 2.52 9.76
CA GLY A 394 -12.96 3.57 8.80
C GLY A 394 -12.31 4.93 9.08
N ASN A 395 -11.51 5.05 10.15
CA ASN A 395 -10.77 6.27 10.48
C ASN A 395 -9.77 6.63 9.37
N GLU A 396 -9.03 5.64 8.87
CA GLU A 396 -8.04 5.87 7.82
C GLU A 396 -8.69 6.30 6.51
N ILE A 397 -9.79 5.64 6.11
CA ILE A 397 -10.60 6.00 4.94
C ILE A 397 -11.09 7.45 5.06
N ARG A 398 -11.66 7.83 6.21
CA ARG A 398 -12.10 9.21 6.46
C ARG A 398 -10.94 10.19 6.35
N SER A 399 -9.76 9.84 6.86
CA SER A 399 -8.57 10.68 6.78
C SER A 399 -8.12 10.94 5.35
N VAL A 400 -8.20 9.92 4.47
CA VAL A 400 -7.87 10.02 3.04
C VAL A 400 -8.87 10.91 2.31
N VAL A 401 -10.19 10.75 2.56
CA VAL A 401 -11.21 11.63 1.97
C VAL A 401 -10.93 13.09 2.32
N LEU A 402 -10.70 13.39 3.60
CA LEU A 402 -10.42 14.74 4.05
C LEU A 402 -9.08 15.28 3.50
N ALA A 403 -8.07 14.42 3.34
CA ALA A 403 -6.81 14.80 2.71
C ALA A 403 -6.99 15.19 1.24
N GLY A 404 -7.78 14.42 0.47
CA GLY A 404 -8.11 14.76 -0.91
C GLY A 404 -8.78 16.13 -1.03
N ARG A 405 -9.69 16.46 -0.11
CA ARG A 405 -10.33 17.79 -0.06
C ARG A 405 -9.36 18.93 0.28
N ARG A 406 -8.28 18.66 1.03
CA ARG A 406 -7.23 19.65 1.37
C ARG A 406 -6.25 19.93 0.23
N PHE A 407 -6.33 19.21 -0.88
CA PHE A 407 -5.55 19.56 -2.09
C PHE A 407 -6.04 20.83 -2.78
N TYR A 408 -7.17 21.38 -2.35
CA TYR A 408 -7.76 22.60 -2.87
C TYR A 408 -7.97 23.61 -1.73
N GLU A 409 -7.96 24.90 -2.07
CA GLU A 409 -8.27 25.97 -1.12
C GLU A 409 -9.72 25.83 -0.63
N LYS A 410 -9.91 25.89 0.68
CA LYS A 410 -11.23 25.87 1.32
C LYS A 410 -11.16 26.50 2.70
N GLU A 411 -12.27 27.03 3.21
CA GLU A 411 -12.37 27.57 4.57
C GLU A 411 -11.33 28.68 4.89
N GLY A 412 -10.88 29.42 3.87
CA GLY A 412 -9.85 30.46 4.01
C GLY A 412 -8.42 29.91 4.23
N LEU A 413 -8.21 28.61 4.06
CA LEU A 413 -6.91 27.95 4.16
C LEU A 413 -6.34 27.62 2.77
N PRO A 414 -5.00 27.64 2.63
CA PRO A 414 -4.36 27.33 1.36
C PRO A 414 -4.52 25.85 0.98
N ALA A 415 -4.29 25.56 -0.30
CA ALA A 415 -4.18 24.19 -0.81
C ALA A 415 -2.88 23.53 -0.36
N PHE A 416 -2.94 22.24 0.01
CA PHE A 416 -1.78 21.44 0.42
C PHE A 416 -1.63 20.18 -0.45
N PRO A 417 -1.22 20.30 -1.73
CA PRO A 417 -0.85 19.13 -2.52
C PRO A 417 0.35 18.39 -1.89
N MET A 418 0.47 17.10 -2.17
CA MET A 418 1.57 16.29 -1.64
C MET A 418 2.95 16.82 -2.10
N GLY A 419 3.88 16.95 -1.16
CA GLY A 419 5.28 17.30 -1.44
C GLY A 419 6.12 16.10 -1.89
N LYS A 420 7.36 16.40 -2.29
CA LYS A 420 8.38 15.40 -2.66
C LYS A 420 8.99 14.76 -1.42
N ILE A 421 9.25 13.45 -1.47
CA ILE A 421 9.82 12.66 -0.36
C ILE A 421 11.27 12.22 -0.61
N ASP A 422 11.81 12.46 -1.80
CA ASP A 422 13.11 11.99 -2.28
C ASP A 422 14.18 13.10 -2.37
N GLN A 423 13.97 14.23 -1.69
CA GLN A 423 14.90 15.36 -1.72
C GLN A 423 15.79 15.46 -0.48
N THR A 424 15.63 14.55 0.48
CA THR A 424 16.44 14.50 1.71
C THR A 424 17.80 13.83 1.46
N ARG A 425 18.66 13.86 2.49
CA ARG A 425 20.06 13.42 2.45
C ARG A 425 20.27 12.07 1.76
N MET A 426 19.59 11.01 2.22
CA MET A 426 19.84 9.66 1.72
C MET A 426 19.42 9.47 0.26
N TRP A 427 18.39 10.18 -0.19
CA TRP A 427 17.90 10.05 -1.57
C TRP A 427 18.83 10.74 -2.57
N LYS A 428 19.47 11.85 -2.17
CA LYS A 428 20.56 12.47 -2.94
C LYS A 428 21.83 11.61 -2.98
N VAL A 429 22.09 10.84 -1.93
CA VAL A 429 23.13 9.80 -1.96
C VAL A 429 22.74 8.71 -2.96
N GLY A 430 21.48 8.26 -2.94
CA GLY A 430 20.97 7.27 -3.87
C GLY A 430 21.10 7.65 -5.34
N GLU A 431 20.89 8.93 -5.69
CA GLU A 431 21.16 9.45 -7.04
C GLU A 431 22.63 9.22 -7.45
N ARG A 432 23.59 9.51 -6.57
CA ARG A 432 25.03 9.29 -6.82
C ARG A 432 25.38 7.82 -6.92
N VAL A 433 24.85 6.98 -6.02
CA VAL A 433 25.05 5.53 -6.04
C VAL A 433 24.57 4.94 -7.37
N ARG A 434 23.37 5.31 -7.83
CA ARG A 434 22.80 4.79 -9.07
C ARG A 434 23.51 5.31 -10.32
N ALA A 435 24.06 6.53 -10.30
CA ALA A 435 24.77 7.10 -11.44
C ALA A 435 26.01 6.30 -11.88
N VAL A 436 26.61 5.53 -10.96
CA VAL A 436 27.78 4.67 -11.22
C VAL A 436 27.49 3.18 -11.03
N ARG A 437 26.23 2.80 -10.81
CA ARG A 437 25.83 1.41 -10.58
C ARG A 437 25.85 0.64 -11.91
N PRO A 438 26.50 -0.54 -11.98
CA PRO A 438 26.45 -1.36 -13.18
C PRO A 438 25.03 -1.90 -13.43
N ALA A 439 24.71 -2.17 -14.70
CA ALA A 439 23.44 -2.81 -15.05
C ALA A 439 23.36 -4.22 -14.44
N GLY A 440 22.22 -4.56 -13.84
CA GLY A 440 22.00 -5.87 -13.20
C GLY A 440 22.62 -6.02 -11.80
N ASP A 441 23.12 -4.94 -11.19
CA ASP A 441 23.57 -4.94 -9.79
C ASP A 441 22.40 -5.27 -8.84
N LEU A 442 22.61 -6.16 -7.88
CA LEU A 442 21.61 -6.56 -6.87
C LEU A 442 21.88 -5.95 -5.50
N GLY A 443 22.94 -5.16 -5.36
CA GLY A 443 23.40 -4.65 -4.08
C GLY A 443 23.98 -5.73 -3.15
N PRO A 444 24.51 -5.32 -2.00
CA PRO A 444 25.02 -6.24 -0.98
C PRO A 444 23.88 -6.90 -0.20
N LEU A 445 24.12 -8.10 0.34
CA LEU A 445 23.24 -8.70 1.35
C LEU A 445 23.77 -8.33 2.75
N TYR A 446 23.16 -7.33 3.37
CA TYR A 446 23.54 -6.87 4.71
C TYR A 446 22.70 -7.57 5.79
N PRO A 447 23.28 -8.40 6.67
CA PRO A 447 22.52 -9.30 7.53
C PRO A 447 21.55 -8.59 8.50
N PHE A 448 21.99 -7.48 9.11
CA PHE A 448 21.15 -6.70 10.02
C PHE A 448 19.93 -6.12 9.30
N THR A 449 20.11 -5.54 8.10
CA THR A 449 19.01 -5.02 7.28
C THR A 449 18.04 -6.13 6.89
N ALA A 450 18.55 -7.30 6.50
CA ALA A 450 17.72 -8.46 6.19
C ALA A 450 16.87 -8.88 7.40
N GLY A 451 17.44 -8.91 8.61
CA GLY A 451 16.71 -9.24 9.83
C GLY A 451 15.56 -8.27 10.14
N VAL A 452 15.79 -6.95 9.99
CA VAL A 452 14.73 -5.93 10.20
C VAL A 452 13.61 -6.07 9.15
N TYR A 453 13.97 -6.20 7.88
CA TYR A 453 13.00 -6.26 6.79
C TYR A 453 12.15 -7.55 6.86
N VAL A 454 12.76 -8.70 7.11
CA VAL A 454 12.03 -9.97 7.26
C VAL A 454 11.19 -9.97 8.54
N ALA A 455 11.62 -9.31 9.63
CA ALA A 455 10.79 -9.14 10.82
C ALA A 455 9.53 -8.32 10.55
N LEU A 456 9.65 -7.21 9.80
CA LEU A 456 8.49 -6.45 9.36
C LEU A 456 7.54 -7.31 8.51
N MET A 457 8.08 -8.06 7.54
CA MET A 457 7.29 -8.92 6.65
C MET A 457 6.49 -9.95 7.44
N MET A 458 7.16 -10.64 8.38
CA MET A 458 6.52 -11.64 9.23
C MET A 458 5.52 -11.03 10.22
N ALA A 459 5.80 -9.83 10.75
CA ALA A 459 4.86 -9.12 11.60
C ALA A 459 3.57 -8.75 10.83
N GLN A 460 3.70 -8.31 9.58
CA GLN A 460 2.55 -7.99 8.72
C GLN A 460 1.71 -9.23 8.42
N ILE A 461 2.38 -10.34 8.06
CA ILE A 461 1.74 -11.64 7.83
C ILE A 461 0.93 -12.07 9.07
N GLU A 462 1.52 -11.95 10.25
CA GLU A 462 0.85 -12.35 11.49
C GLU A 462 -0.36 -11.45 11.82
N VAL A 463 -0.26 -10.14 11.61
CA VAL A 463 -1.40 -9.22 11.81
C VAL A 463 -2.56 -9.62 10.89
N LEU A 464 -2.33 -9.78 9.59
CA LEU A 464 -3.38 -10.16 8.65
C LEU A 464 -3.95 -11.56 8.93
N ARG A 465 -3.09 -12.52 9.31
CA ARG A 465 -3.51 -13.87 9.71
C ARG A 465 -4.46 -13.82 10.91
N LYS A 466 -4.11 -13.06 11.96
CA LYS A 466 -4.98 -12.89 13.14
C LYS A 466 -6.27 -12.14 12.83
N LYS A 467 -6.27 -11.31 11.78
CA LYS A 467 -7.43 -10.59 11.28
C LYS A 467 -8.30 -11.37 10.30
N GLY A 468 -7.95 -12.63 10.01
CA GLY A 468 -8.80 -13.57 9.28
C GLY A 468 -8.76 -13.43 7.76
N HIS A 469 -7.68 -12.87 7.21
CA HIS A 469 -7.43 -12.84 5.78
C HIS A 469 -6.99 -14.22 5.25
N SER A 470 -7.25 -14.50 3.97
CA SER A 470 -6.79 -15.72 3.29
C SER A 470 -5.27 -15.69 3.09
N TYR A 471 -4.64 -16.85 2.89
CA TYR A 471 -3.21 -16.90 2.64
C TYR A 471 -2.85 -16.28 1.29
N SER A 472 -3.68 -16.45 0.25
CA SER A 472 -3.46 -15.78 -1.03
C SER A 472 -3.42 -14.26 -0.89
N GLU A 473 -4.34 -13.68 -0.12
CA GLU A 473 -4.36 -12.24 0.13
C GLU A 473 -3.15 -11.82 0.97
N ILE A 474 -2.86 -12.51 2.07
CA ILE A 474 -1.71 -12.23 2.94
C ILE A 474 -0.39 -12.22 2.17
N ILE A 475 -0.16 -13.25 1.35
CA ILE A 475 1.09 -13.44 0.62
C ILE A 475 1.23 -12.40 -0.48
N ASN A 476 0.16 -12.06 -1.21
CA ASN A 476 0.23 -11.02 -2.22
C ASN A 476 0.47 -9.63 -1.60
N GLU A 477 -0.25 -9.29 -0.52
CA GLU A 477 -0.22 -7.97 0.14
C GLU A 477 1.02 -7.74 1.03
N SER A 478 1.76 -8.80 1.37
CA SER A 478 2.91 -8.69 2.29
C SER A 478 4.23 -9.13 1.67
N LEU A 479 4.20 -9.82 0.54
CA LEU A 479 5.39 -10.43 -0.05
C LEU A 479 5.46 -10.22 -1.56
N ILE A 480 4.55 -10.84 -2.33
CA ILE A 480 4.66 -10.88 -3.81
C ILE A 480 4.60 -9.48 -4.39
N GLU A 481 3.61 -8.65 -4.01
CA GLU A 481 3.50 -7.29 -4.54
C GLU A 481 4.76 -6.46 -4.22
N SER A 482 5.29 -6.59 -3.00
CA SER A 482 6.50 -5.90 -2.59
C SER A 482 7.68 -6.25 -3.49
N VAL A 483 7.99 -7.56 -3.64
CA VAL A 483 9.23 -7.99 -4.29
C VAL A 483 9.14 -8.07 -5.82
N ASP A 484 7.94 -8.31 -6.37
CA ASP A 484 7.73 -8.54 -7.80
C ASP A 484 7.11 -7.34 -8.53
N SER A 485 6.52 -6.37 -7.81
CA SER A 485 5.96 -5.13 -8.39
C SER A 485 6.64 -3.87 -7.89
N LEU A 486 6.71 -3.64 -6.58
CA LEU A 486 7.02 -2.31 -6.03
C LEU A 486 8.52 -2.05 -5.87
N ASN A 487 9.25 -2.94 -5.20
CA ASN A 487 10.68 -2.79 -4.92
C ASN A 487 11.53 -2.58 -6.19
N PRO A 488 11.25 -3.20 -7.35
CA PRO A 488 11.95 -2.89 -8.60
C PRO A 488 11.92 -1.39 -8.99
N PHE A 489 10.85 -0.66 -8.68
CA PHE A 489 10.79 0.79 -8.93
C PHE A 489 11.66 1.58 -7.96
N MET A 490 11.69 1.19 -6.67
CA MET A 490 12.61 1.81 -5.71
C MET A 490 14.07 1.52 -6.09
N HIS A 491 14.37 0.30 -6.55
CA HIS A 491 15.69 -0.06 -7.06
C HIS A 491 16.08 0.79 -8.28
N ALA A 492 15.14 1.03 -9.19
CA ALA A 492 15.38 1.81 -10.41
C ALA A 492 15.71 3.28 -10.10
N ARG A 493 14.90 3.96 -9.26
CA ARG A 493 14.98 5.42 -9.09
C ARG A 493 14.70 5.97 -7.68
N GLY A 494 14.72 5.12 -6.66
CA GLY A 494 14.51 5.51 -5.26
C GLY A 494 13.03 5.61 -4.88
N VAL A 495 12.77 5.95 -3.61
CA VAL A 495 11.44 5.78 -2.99
C VAL A 495 10.30 6.50 -3.70
N SER A 496 10.52 7.73 -4.19
CA SER A 496 9.50 8.50 -4.90
C SER A 496 9.03 7.78 -6.16
N PHE A 497 9.94 7.10 -6.88
CA PHE A 497 9.58 6.37 -8.09
C PHE A 497 8.71 5.14 -7.80
N MET A 498 8.81 4.55 -6.61
CA MET A 498 7.90 3.52 -6.16
C MET A 498 6.58 4.13 -5.64
N VAL A 499 6.67 4.99 -4.62
CA VAL A 499 5.51 5.54 -3.89
C VAL A 499 4.62 6.39 -4.79
N ASP A 500 5.20 7.32 -5.55
CA ASP A 500 4.41 8.28 -6.30
C ASP A 500 3.81 7.70 -7.60
N ASN A 501 4.23 6.51 -8.03
CA ASN A 501 3.58 5.75 -9.10
C ASN A 501 2.29 5.02 -8.64
N CYS A 502 2.12 4.81 -7.32
CA CYS A 502 0.92 4.19 -6.75
C CYS A 502 -0.28 5.16 -6.71
N SER A 503 -1.39 4.72 -6.09
CA SER A 503 -2.63 5.48 -5.94
C SER A 503 -2.44 6.72 -5.05
N THR A 504 -3.41 7.64 -5.05
CA THR A 504 -3.37 8.78 -4.12
C THR A 504 -3.48 8.32 -2.66
N THR A 505 -4.26 7.27 -2.40
CA THR A 505 -4.43 6.66 -1.07
C THR A 505 -3.12 6.07 -0.58
N ALA A 506 -2.41 5.31 -1.43
CA ALA A 506 -1.07 4.79 -1.20
C ALA A 506 -0.06 5.88 -0.84
N ARG A 507 -0.04 6.93 -1.65
CA ARG A 507 0.90 8.05 -1.50
C ARG A 507 0.69 8.80 -0.19
N LEU A 508 -0.57 9.01 0.21
CA LEU A 508 -0.93 9.60 1.50
C LEU A 508 -0.59 8.67 2.66
N GLY A 509 -0.90 7.38 2.53
CA GLY A 509 -0.63 6.34 3.52
C GLY A 509 0.87 6.24 3.82
N SER A 510 1.69 6.06 2.79
CA SER A 510 3.16 6.02 2.92
C SER A 510 3.70 7.26 3.66
N ARG A 511 3.25 8.47 3.28
CA ARG A 511 3.67 9.73 3.93
C ARG A 511 3.22 9.86 5.38
N LYS A 512 2.06 9.31 5.75
CA LYS A 512 1.55 9.33 7.12
C LYS A 512 2.27 8.31 8.01
N TRP A 513 2.53 7.11 7.48
CA TRP A 513 2.94 5.97 8.30
C TRP A 513 4.43 5.66 8.25
N ALA A 514 5.18 6.01 7.18
CA ALA A 514 6.63 5.83 7.15
C ALA A 514 7.37 6.46 8.35
N PRO A 515 7.05 7.69 8.80
CA PRO A 515 7.66 8.26 9.99
C PRO A 515 7.41 7.44 11.26
N ARG A 516 6.27 6.74 11.36
CA ARG A 516 5.93 5.92 12.54
C ARG A 516 6.86 4.72 12.66
N PHE A 517 7.15 4.05 11.54
CA PHE A 517 8.08 2.93 11.49
C PHE A 517 9.53 3.36 11.74
N ASP A 518 9.96 4.51 11.20
CA ASP A 518 11.28 5.07 11.50
C ASP A 518 11.43 5.31 13.02
N TYR A 519 10.45 5.98 13.62
CA TYR A 519 10.48 6.33 15.04
C TYR A 519 10.44 5.10 15.93
N ILE A 520 9.55 4.13 15.68
CA ILE A 520 9.41 2.95 16.55
C ILE A 520 10.66 2.08 16.52
N LEU A 521 11.30 1.93 15.36
CA LEU A 521 12.56 1.19 15.25
C LEU A 521 13.68 1.90 15.99
N THR A 522 13.81 3.21 15.79
CA THR A 522 14.85 4.01 16.44
C THR A 522 14.67 4.03 17.96
N GLN A 523 13.44 4.13 18.46
CA GLN A 523 13.14 4.27 19.89
C GLN A 523 13.16 2.94 20.64
N GLN A 524 12.80 1.83 19.99
CA GLN A 524 12.63 0.53 20.65
C GLN A 524 13.60 -0.52 20.12
N ALA A 525 13.51 -0.86 18.83
CA ALA A 525 14.27 -1.97 18.25
C ALA A 525 15.78 -1.72 18.34
N LEU A 526 16.25 -0.57 17.86
CA LEU A 526 17.67 -0.22 17.86
C LEU A 526 18.20 -0.04 19.29
N VAL A 527 17.40 0.52 20.20
CA VAL A 527 17.75 0.62 21.63
C VAL A 527 17.89 -0.76 22.27
N ALA A 528 17.02 -1.71 21.93
CA ALA A 528 17.12 -3.08 22.44
C ALA A 528 18.40 -3.77 21.95
N VAL A 529 18.77 -3.57 20.67
CA VAL A 529 20.02 -4.08 20.11
C VAL A 529 21.23 -3.47 20.83
N ASP A 530 21.25 -2.15 21.01
CA ASP A 530 22.38 -1.44 21.64
C ASP A 530 22.55 -1.82 23.12
N ASN A 531 21.45 -2.16 23.80
CA ASN A 531 21.47 -2.67 25.17
C ASN A 531 21.80 -4.17 25.28
N GLY A 532 22.07 -4.85 24.16
CA GLY A 532 22.37 -6.29 24.15
C GLY A 532 21.21 -7.15 24.67
N ALA A 533 19.97 -6.78 24.34
CA ALA A 533 18.80 -7.55 24.74
C ALA A 533 18.92 -9.02 24.29
N PRO A 534 18.54 -9.99 25.15
CA PRO A 534 18.64 -11.40 24.81
C PRO A 534 17.71 -11.74 23.64
N LEU A 535 18.16 -12.66 22.78
CA LEU A 535 17.37 -13.15 21.65
C LEU A 535 16.11 -13.87 22.14
N ASN A 536 14.96 -13.51 21.58
CA ASN A 536 13.71 -14.20 21.83
C ASN A 536 13.67 -15.52 21.03
N GLN A 537 13.96 -16.63 21.71
CA GLN A 537 14.05 -17.95 21.09
C GLN A 537 12.71 -18.44 20.53
N ASP A 538 11.59 -18.14 21.19
CA ASP A 538 10.26 -18.53 20.72
C ASP A 538 9.94 -17.87 19.39
N LEU A 539 10.24 -16.57 19.28
CA LEU A 539 10.04 -15.80 18.06
C LEU A 539 10.92 -16.29 16.91
N ILE A 540 12.16 -16.70 17.20
CA ILE A 540 13.06 -17.30 16.22
C ILE A 540 12.55 -18.68 15.78
N SER A 541 12.14 -19.54 16.71
CA SER A 541 11.55 -20.85 16.41
C SER A 541 10.31 -20.70 15.53
N ASN A 542 9.40 -19.80 15.94
CA ASN A 542 8.19 -19.49 15.20
C ASN A 542 8.49 -19.00 13.78
N PHE A 543 9.53 -18.19 13.58
CA PHE A 543 9.94 -17.78 12.24
C PHE A 543 10.27 -19.00 11.35
N PHE A 544 11.09 -19.95 11.83
CA PHE A 544 11.51 -21.08 11.01
C PHE A 544 10.39 -22.10 10.76
N GLU A 545 9.50 -22.25 11.74
CA GLU A 545 8.37 -23.17 11.71
C GLU A 545 7.10 -22.55 11.10
N ASP A 546 7.11 -21.26 10.75
CA ASP A 546 5.90 -20.60 10.26
C ASP A 546 5.39 -21.27 8.99
N PRO A 547 4.12 -21.70 8.95
CA PRO A 547 3.56 -22.39 7.79
C PRO A 547 3.47 -21.51 6.53
N VAL A 548 3.59 -20.18 6.66
CA VAL A 548 3.61 -19.27 5.50
C VAL A 548 4.72 -19.59 4.52
N HIS A 549 5.85 -20.14 4.97
CA HIS A 549 6.96 -20.47 4.07
C HIS A 549 6.59 -21.53 3.03
N GLU A 550 5.78 -22.53 3.40
CA GLU A 550 5.30 -23.53 2.45
C GLU A 550 4.19 -22.96 1.57
N ALA A 551 3.30 -22.13 2.12
CA ALA A 551 2.28 -21.44 1.33
C ALA A 551 2.90 -20.51 0.26
N VAL A 552 3.99 -19.81 0.59
CA VAL A 552 4.74 -18.96 -0.36
C VAL A 552 5.33 -19.78 -1.50
N LYS A 553 5.81 -21.00 -1.25
CA LYS A 553 6.30 -21.89 -2.32
C LYS A 553 5.18 -22.28 -3.28
N VAL A 554 4.00 -22.60 -2.76
CA VAL A 554 2.84 -22.89 -3.63
C VAL A 554 2.46 -21.67 -4.46
N CYS A 555 2.38 -20.48 -3.87
CA CYS A 555 2.13 -19.25 -4.63
C CYS A 555 3.27 -18.93 -5.63
N ALA A 556 4.51 -19.33 -5.32
CA ALA A 556 5.66 -19.12 -6.20
C ALA A 556 5.51 -19.84 -7.54
N GLU A 557 4.92 -21.02 -7.54
CA GLU A 557 4.65 -21.83 -8.73
C GLU A 557 3.57 -21.22 -9.63
N LEU A 558 2.81 -20.25 -9.12
CA LEU A 558 1.76 -19.54 -9.86
C LEU A 558 2.25 -18.23 -10.49
N ARG A 559 3.50 -17.83 -10.22
CA ARG A 559 4.04 -16.58 -10.72
C ARG A 559 4.31 -16.61 -12.23
N PRO A 560 4.28 -15.44 -12.89
CA PRO A 560 4.71 -15.35 -14.27
C PRO A 560 6.20 -15.70 -14.35
N THR A 561 6.61 -16.32 -15.46
CA THR A 561 8.00 -16.76 -15.69
C THR A 561 8.95 -15.62 -16.05
N VAL A 562 8.47 -14.38 -16.04
CA VAL A 562 9.18 -13.18 -16.47
C VAL A 562 9.19 -12.16 -15.35
N ASP A 563 10.39 -11.78 -14.92
CA ASP A 563 10.60 -10.68 -13.99
C ASP A 563 10.27 -9.33 -14.64
N ILE A 564 9.75 -8.40 -13.84
CA ILE A 564 9.47 -7.05 -14.32
C ILE A 564 10.77 -6.33 -14.69
N SER A 565 10.81 -5.74 -15.88
CA SER A 565 11.91 -4.87 -16.30
C SER A 565 11.50 -3.42 -16.12
N VAL A 566 12.15 -2.70 -15.19
CA VAL A 566 11.87 -1.28 -14.90
C VAL A 566 13.11 -0.43 -15.20
N PRO A 567 13.23 0.16 -16.40
CA PRO A 567 14.34 1.07 -16.70
C PRO A 567 14.13 2.43 -16.04
N ALA A 568 15.20 3.21 -15.87
CA ALA A 568 15.12 4.53 -15.25
C ALA A 568 14.31 5.53 -16.11
N ASP A 569 14.39 5.42 -17.43
CA ASP A 569 13.66 6.21 -18.42
C ASP A 569 12.31 5.57 -18.81
N ALA A 570 11.71 4.75 -17.93
CA ALA A 570 10.43 4.11 -18.17
C ALA A 570 9.36 5.10 -18.64
N ASP A 571 8.76 4.81 -19.79
CA ASP A 571 7.70 5.59 -20.44
C ASP A 571 6.29 5.18 -19.98
N PHE A 572 6.17 3.98 -19.41
CA PHE A 572 4.92 3.40 -18.90
C PHE A 572 4.53 3.87 -17.49
N VAL A 573 5.34 4.71 -16.85
CA VAL A 573 5.05 5.31 -15.53
C VAL A 573 4.15 6.55 -15.65
N ARG A 574 3.71 7.06 -14.50
CA ARG A 574 2.95 8.31 -14.44
C ARG A 574 3.67 9.43 -15.20
N PRO A 575 2.96 10.23 -16.01
CA PRO A 575 3.56 11.26 -16.86
C PRO A 575 4.51 12.21 -16.12
N GLU A 576 4.12 12.65 -14.91
CA GLU A 576 4.89 13.55 -14.07
C GLU A 576 6.19 12.94 -13.50
N LEU A 577 6.37 11.62 -13.61
CA LEU A 577 7.56 10.89 -13.16
C LEU A 577 8.47 10.44 -14.30
N ARG A 578 8.04 10.57 -15.55
CA ARG A 578 8.86 10.24 -16.73
C ARG A 578 10.05 11.19 -16.78
N GLN A 579 11.22 10.65 -17.12
CA GLN A 579 12.42 11.41 -17.41
C GLN A 579 12.87 11.02 -18.82
N SER A 580 13.11 12.01 -19.68
CA SER A 580 13.70 11.77 -20.99
C SER A 580 15.14 11.30 -20.81
N SER A 581 15.54 10.25 -21.52
CA SER A 581 16.94 9.88 -21.72
C SER A 581 17.62 11.08 -22.41
N ASN A 582 18.53 11.75 -21.71
CA ASN A 582 19.37 12.81 -22.30
C ASN A 582 20.47 12.21 -23.16
#